data_AF-F2I2Q0-F1
#
_entry.id   AF-F2I2Q0-F1
#
_cell.length_a   1.000
_cell.length_b   1.000
_cell.length_c   1.000
_cell.angle_alpha   90.00
_cell.angle_beta   90.00
_cell.angle_gamma   90.00
#
_symmetry.space_group_name_H-M   'P 1'
#
loop_
_entity.id
_entity.type
_entity.pdbx_description
1 polymer ?
#
loop_
_entity_poly.entity_id
_entity_poly.type
_entity_poly.pdbx_seq_one_letter_code
_entity_poly.pdbx_strand_id
1 'polypeptide(L)'
;MKTSLIIATKKFFYKKNILYLGHWAVPSNQLFSRSISKKVLKYHWDDRKKLNKDYLFLKKFSFSILNRLTPILNKIHGVKYSRKYWIFLLFPWLLSYVSIIFDRWETISKIKKKKSCFVFFNRSNEFSQKILDYNHLLKISQTDEWNEKLYFDIVRYKNLDYRFINNNKISKNKKIDLNVSFFKKYTYFLLRIIFFIVNIFVKKASRKNLIIDTNFGYFFYRKFLNKNIYTYGLSFAEKINNFYLGVSTDLESRKKFIEGIHYKISEKKSFSSFFNKILKNDFPTVYLENYNYLNNPICKKTQYKSITTSFMHFQSISDKFQYAKHIINKTKLFILEHGGSLPAFKEIFNFEEMIANKKFTFYKPILKKQKK
;
A
#
# COMPACT_ATOMS: atom_id res chain seq x y z
N MET A 1 -10.13 -25.09 34.59
CA MET A 1 -10.19 -25.18 33.11
C MET A 1 -9.09 -24.32 32.50
N LYS A 2 -8.32 -24.82 31.51
CA LYS A 2 -7.06 -24.21 31.03
C LYS A 2 -7.28 -23.05 30.05
N THR A 3 -6.74 -21.86 30.33
CA THR A 3 -6.71 -20.69 29.44
C THR A 3 -5.83 -20.98 28.20
N SER A 4 -6.34 -20.71 26.99
CA SER A 4 -5.54 -20.83 25.77
C SER A 4 -4.65 -19.58 25.61
N LEU A 5 -3.35 -19.80 25.41
CA LEU A 5 -2.40 -18.73 25.06
C LEU A 5 -2.48 -18.48 23.55
N ILE A 6 -2.66 -17.22 23.16
CA ILE A 6 -2.77 -16.84 21.75
C ILE A 6 -1.49 -16.15 21.28
N ILE A 7 -0.93 -16.69 20.20
CA ILE A 7 0.34 -16.24 19.65
C ILE A 7 0.13 -15.69 18.25
N ALA A 8 0.55 -14.44 18.06
CA ALA A 8 0.44 -13.70 16.80
C ALA A 8 1.71 -13.76 15.93
N THR A 9 2.87 -14.10 16.50
CA THR A 9 4.19 -14.01 15.85
C THR A 9 5.11 -15.20 16.18
N LYS A 10 6.07 -15.48 15.28
CA LYS A 10 6.93 -16.69 15.22
C LYS A 10 7.91 -16.93 16.37
N LYS A 11 7.95 -16.08 17.40
CA LYS A 11 9.06 -16.05 18.37
C LYS A 11 8.84 -16.88 19.64
N PHE A 12 7.92 -17.86 19.63
CA PHE A 12 7.56 -18.61 20.85
C PHE A 12 7.63 -20.13 20.72
N PHE A 13 8.02 -20.75 21.84
CA PHE A 13 7.77 -22.13 22.20
C PHE A 13 7.09 -22.14 23.58
N TYR A 14 5.82 -22.52 23.67
CA TYR A 14 5.15 -22.82 24.95
C TYR A 14 4.66 -24.27 24.91
N LYS A 15 4.91 -25.02 25.99
CA LYS A 15 4.70 -26.48 25.96
C LYS A 15 3.24 -26.93 26.15
N LYS A 16 2.31 -26.11 26.64
CA LYS A 16 0.89 -26.52 26.84
C LYS A 16 -0.12 -25.39 26.55
N ASN A 17 -1.22 -25.74 25.83
CA ASN A 17 -2.41 -24.93 25.47
C ASN A 17 -2.22 -23.65 24.62
N ILE A 18 -1.55 -23.77 23.47
CA ILE A 18 -1.41 -22.67 22.50
C ILE A 18 -2.49 -22.74 21.40
N LEU A 19 -2.98 -21.57 21.00
CA LEU A 19 -3.65 -21.31 19.72
C LEU A 19 -2.82 -20.29 18.91
N TYR A 20 -2.39 -20.67 17.72
CA TYR A 20 -1.70 -19.77 16.78
C TYR A 20 -2.75 -19.04 15.91
N LEU A 21 -2.59 -17.72 15.74
CA LEU A 21 -3.52 -16.93 14.91
C LEU A 21 -3.43 -17.27 13.41
N GLY A 22 -2.36 -17.90 12.99
CA GLY A 22 -2.16 -18.39 11.64
C GLY A 22 -0.82 -19.11 11.49
N HIS A 23 -0.61 -19.70 10.31
CA HIS A 23 0.62 -20.45 10.02
C HIS A 23 1.89 -19.59 10.11
N TRP A 24 1.79 -18.27 9.89
CA TRP A 24 2.91 -17.34 10.06
C TRP A 24 3.41 -17.23 11.51
N ALA A 25 2.61 -17.63 12.51
CA ALA A 25 3.00 -17.62 13.92
C ALA A 25 3.62 -18.96 14.37
N VAL A 26 3.61 -19.98 13.52
CA VAL A 26 4.14 -21.32 13.83
C VAL A 26 5.65 -21.34 13.59
N PRO A 27 6.46 -21.91 14.52
CA PRO A 27 7.89 -22.14 14.31
C PRO A 27 8.16 -22.94 13.04
N SER A 28 9.18 -22.56 12.26
CA SER A 28 9.47 -23.17 10.96
C SER A 28 9.65 -24.69 11.01
N ASN A 29 10.29 -25.19 12.06
CA ASN A 29 10.51 -26.62 12.30
C ASN A 29 9.23 -27.42 12.65
N GLN A 30 8.08 -26.77 12.83
CA GLN A 30 6.81 -27.41 13.19
C GLN A 30 5.69 -27.20 12.16
N LEU A 31 5.94 -26.46 11.07
CA LEU A 31 4.92 -26.05 10.10
C LEU A 31 4.11 -27.22 9.52
N PHE A 32 4.75 -28.36 9.29
CA PHE A 32 4.13 -29.54 8.67
C PHE A 32 3.59 -30.58 9.66
N SER A 33 3.67 -30.29 10.97
CA SER A 33 3.19 -31.23 11.98
C SER A 33 1.66 -31.23 12.08
N ARG A 34 1.04 -32.40 11.90
CA ARG A 34 -0.42 -32.61 12.00
C ARG A 34 -0.98 -32.24 13.38
N SER A 35 -0.18 -32.34 14.44
CA SER A 35 -0.63 -31.96 15.79
C SER A 35 -0.62 -30.45 16.01
N ILE A 36 0.22 -29.72 15.27
CA ILE A 36 0.28 -28.25 15.29
C ILE A 36 -0.81 -27.64 14.41
N SER A 37 -1.14 -28.24 13.25
CA SER A 37 -2.20 -27.71 12.38
C SER A 37 -3.56 -27.60 13.09
N LYS A 38 -3.88 -28.52 14.01
CA LYS A 38 -5.07 -28.45 14.87
C LYS A 38 -5.07 -27.27 15.85
N LYS A 39 -3.92 -26.65 16.08
CA LYS A 39 -3.71 -25.48 16.96
C LYS A 39 -3.60 -24.18 16.17
N VAL A 40 -3.83 -24.18 14.85
CA VAL A 40 -3.81 -22.98 14.01
C VAL A 40 -5.26 -22.55 13.74
N LEU A 41 -5.54 -21.26 13.95
CA LEU A 41 -6.83 -20.69 13.61
C LEU A 41 -7.04 -20.74 12.09
N LYS A 42 -8.20 -21.28 11.66
CA LYS A 42 -8.57 -21.30 10.24
C LYS A 42 -8.69 -19.87 9.70
N TYR A 43 -8.03 -19.62 8.57
CA TYR A 43 -8.07 -18.32 7.92
C TYR A 43 -9.50 -17.98 7.50
N HIS A 44 -9.88 -16.70 7.63
CA HIS A 44 -11.29 -16.32 7.49
C HIS A 44 -11.73 -16.08 6.05
N TRP A 45 -10.81 -15.78 5.15
CA TRP A 45 -11.09 -15.68 3.71
C TRP A 45 -10.90 -16.98 2.92
N ASP A 46 -10.59 -18.09 3.60
CA ASP A 46 -10.73 -19.43 3.01
C ASP A 46 -12.21 -19.74 2.70
N ASP A 47 -13.14 -19.15 3.48
CA ASP A 47 -14.56 -19.13 3.14
C ASP A 47 -14.81 -18.12 2.00
N ARG A 48 -15.11 -18.65 0.80
CA ARG A 48 -15.36 -17.84 -0.39
C ARG A 48 -16.63 -16.99 -0.30
N LYS A 49 -17.65 -17.41 0.45
CA LYS A 49 -18.86 -16.59 0.68
C LYS A 49 -18.50 -15.38 1.55
N LYS A 50 -17.72 -15.61 2.61
CA LYS A 50 -17.21 -14.52 3.47
C LYS A 50 -16.29 -13.57 2.70
N LEU A 51 -15.30 -14.09 1.95
CA LEU A 51 -14.41 -13.28 1.11
C LEU A 51 -15.21 -12.39 0.15
N ASN A 52 -16.26 -12.92 -0.48
CA ASN A 52 -17.10 -12.14 -1.38
C ASN A 52 -17.86 -11.01 -0.66
N LYS A 53 -18.44 -11.28 0.51
CA LYS A 53 -19.12 -10.29 1.33
C LYS A 53 -18.15 -9.20 1.82
N ASP A 54 -17.01 -9.61 2.34
CA ASP A 54 -16.00 -8.70 2.87
C ASP A 54 -15.40 -7.84 1.76
N TYR A 55 -15.16 -8.39 0.57
CA TYR A 55 -14.70 -7.61 -0.59
C TYR A 55 -15.63 -6.42 -0.91
N LEU A 56 -16.95 -6.65 -0.92
CA LEU A 56 -17.93 -5.59 -1.18
C LEU A 56 -17.94 -4.55 -0.04
N PHE A 57 -17.87 -5.02 1.20
CA PHE A 57 -17.78 -4.17 2.39
C PHE A 57 -16.53 -3.29 2.35
N LEU A 58 -15.35 -3.87 2.15
CA LEU A 58 -14.05 -3.17 2.14
C LEU A 58 -14.00 -2.10 1.05
N LYS A 59 -14.52 -2.41 -0.15
CA LYS A 59 -14.62 -1.45 -1.25
C LYS A 59 -15.50 -0.26 -0.87
N LYS A 60 -16.71 -0.51 -0.35
CA LYS A 60 -17.66 0.53 0.08
C LYS A 60 -17.07 1.36 1.23
N PHE A 61 -16.47 0.72 2.22
CA PHE A 61 -15.85 1.37 3.37
C PHE A 61 -14.69 2.27 2.95
N SER A 62 -13.80 1.78 2.08
CA SER A 62 -12.66 2.56 1.56
C SER A 62 -13.13 3.79 0.79
N PHE A 63 -14.19 3.69 -0.02
CA PHE A 63 -14.76 4.87 -0.68
C PHE A 63 -15.38 5.87 0.28
N SER A 64 -16.06 5.39 1.32
CA SER A 64 -16.61 6.27 2.38
C SER A 64 -15.49 7.05 3.08
N ILE A 65 -14.36 6.39 3.38
CA ILE A 65 -13.18 7.06 3.93
C ILE A 65 -12.62 8.07 2.92
N LEU A 66 -12.41 7.68 1.66
CA LEU A 66 -11.88 8.59 0.63
C LEU A 66 -12.73 9.85 0.44
N ASN A 67 -14.06 9.71 0.43
CA ASN A 67 -14.99 10.83 0.29
C ASN A 67 -14.86 11.84 1.44
N ARG A 68 -14.56 11.36 2.66
CA ARG A 68 -14.30 12.23 3.82
C ARG A 68 -12.91 12.84 3.78
N LEU A 69 -11.91 12.07 3.36
CA LEU A 69 -10.53 12.55 3.27
C LEU A 69 -10.35 13.62 2.19
N THR A 70 -11.08 13.54 1.07
CA THR A 70 -10.96 14.47 -0.05
C THR A 70 -11.08 15.95 0.35
N PRO A 71 -12.17 16.41 1.01
CA PRO A 71 -12.27 17.80 1.44
C PRO A 71 -11.25 18.19 2.52
N ILE A 72 -10.90 17.26 3.42
CA ILE A 72 -9.89 17.49 4.47
C ILE A 72 -8.52 17.76 3.84
N LEU A 73 -8.08 16.89 2.93
CA LEU A 73 -6.80 17.01 2.25
C LEU A 73 -6.76 18.25 1.35
N ASN A 74 -7.86 18.55 0.65
CA ASN A 74 -7.99 19.79 -0.11
C ASN A 74 -7.81 21.03 0.77
N LYS A 75 -8.44 21.05 1.96
CA LYS A 75 -8.32 22.15 2.93
C LYS A 75 -6.91 22.29 3.47
N ILE A 76 -6.27 21.18 3.88
CA ILE A 76 -4.91 21.18 4.43
C ILE A 76 -3.92 21.70 3.40
N HIS A 77 -4.04 21.24 2.15
CA HIS A 77 -3.08 21.56 1.09
C HIS A 77 -3.41 22.83 0.30
N GLY A 78 -4.54 23.49 0.58
CA GLY A 78 -4.98 24.67 -0.15
C GLY A 78 -5.31 24.40 -1.63
N VAL A 79 -5.74 23.18 -1.97
CA VAL A 79 -6.04 22.75 -3.35
C VAL A 79 -7.54 22.47 -3.54
N LYS A 80 -8.02 22.52 -4.79
CA LYS A 80 -9.42 22.24 -5.15
C LYS A 80 -9.55 21.02 -6.07
N TYR A 81 -8.80 19.96 -5.79
CA TYR A 81 -8.81 18.76 -6.63
C TYR A 81 -10.07 17.92 -6.43
N SER A 82 -10.54 17.30 -7.51
CA SER A 82 -11.71 16.42 -7.48
C SER A 82 -11.42 15.09 -6.78
N ARG A 83 -12.47 14.36 -6.42
CA ARG A 83 -12.36 12.97 -5.92
C ARG A 83 -11.53 12.08 -6.85
N LYS A 84 -11.59 12.28 -8.17
CA LYS A 84 -10.84 11.48 -9.15
C LYS A 84 -9.32 11.56 -8.96
N TYR A 85 -8.82 12.75 -8.61
CA TYR A 85 -7.40 12.96 -8.28
C TYR A 85 -6.99 12.10 -7.08
N TRP A 86 -7.76 12.18 -5.99
CA TRP A 86 -7.50 11.42 -4.78
C TRP A 86 -7.72 9.91 -4.97
N ILE A 87 -8.65 9.49 -5.83
CA ILE A 87 -8.77 8.08 -6.22
C ILE A 87 -7.45 7.60 -6.80
N PHE A 88 -6.93 8.32 -7.79
CA PHE A 88 -5.70 7.90 -8.47
C PHE A 88 -4.52 7.85 -7.50
N LEU A 89 -4.38 8.89 -6.67
CA LEU A 89 -3.20 9.08 -5.83
C LEU A 89 -3.21 8.20 -4.57
N LEU A 90 -4.33 8.16 -3.84
CA LEU A 90 -4.42 7.62 -2.48
C LEU A 90 -5.11 6.26 -2.41
N PHE A 91 -6.04 5.97 -3.33
CA PHE A 91 -6.95 4.83 -3.16
C PHE A 91 -6.28 3.45 -3.14
N PRO A 92 -5.21 3.16 -3.92
CA PRO A 92 -4.49 1.90 -3.79
C PRO A 92 -3.94 1.68 -2.37
N TRP A 93 -3.36 2.72 -1.78
CA TRP A 93 -2.89 2.66 -0.39
C TRP A 93 -4.06 2.43 0.57
N LEU A 94 -5.15 3.17 0.39
CA LEU A 94 -6.30 3.07 1.29
C LEU A 94 -6.97 1.70 1.24
N LEU A 95 -7.16 1.12 0.05
CA LEU A 95 -7.74 -0.22 -0.12
C LEU A 95 -6.89 -1.28 0.56
N SER A 96 -5.58 -1.26 0.33
CA SER A 96 -4.65 -2.21 0.95
C SER A 96 -4.61 -2.02 2.46
N TYR A 97 -4.50 -0.78 2.94
CA TYR A 97 -4.49 -0.47 4.37
C TYR A 97 -5.78 -0.96 5.04
N VAL A 98 -6.96 -0.57 4.55
CA VAL A 98 -8.25 -1.03 5.08
C VAL A 98 -8.34 -2.56 5.11
N SER A 99 -7.92 -3.22 4.03
CA SER A 99 -7.96 -4.69 3.92
C SER A 99 -7.03 -5.36 4.93
N ILE A 100 -5.80 -4.86 5.10
CA ILE A 100 -4.83 -5.38 6.07
C ILE A 100 -5.36 -5.22 7.49
N ILE A 101 -5.87 -4.03 7.86
CA ILE A 101 -6.41 -3.81 9.20
C ILE A 101 -7.62 -4.72 9.45
N PHE A 102 -8.53 -4.83 8.47
CA PHE A 102 -9.73 -5.65 8.60
C PHE A 102 -9.39 -7.15 8.74
N ASP A 103 -8.41 -7.64 7.99
CA ASP A 103 -7.92 -9.01 8.08
C ASP A 103 -7.46 -9.36 9.51
N ARG A 104 -6.68 -8.47 10.13
CA ARG A 104 -6.22 -8.61 11.52
C ARG A 104 -7.37 -8.48 12.52
N TRP A 105 -8.29 -7.54 12.28
CA TRP A 105 -9.49 -7.35 13.11
C TRP A 105 -10.38 -8.59 13.14
N GLU A 106 -10.68 -9.18 11.99
CA GLU A 106 -11.51 -10.38 11.88
C GLU A 106 -10.82 -11.60 12.48
N THR A 107 -9.50 -11.71 12.31
CA THR A 107 -8.68 -12.75 12.95
C THR A 107 -8.85 -12.73 14.47
N ILE A 108 -8.75 -11.56 15.11
CA ILE A 108 -9.00 -11.42 16.55
C ILE A 108 -10.48 -11.63 16.89
N SER A 109 -11.40 -11.18 16.04
CA SER A 109 -12.84 -11.28 16.30
C SER A 109 -13.36 -12.72 16.29
N LYS A 110 -12.65 -13.66 15.66
CA LYS A 110 -12.94 -15.10 15.73
C LYS A 110 -12.64 -15.73 17.09
N ILE A 111 -11.84 -15.08 17.94
CA ILE A 111 -11.44 -15.63 19.23
C ILE A 111 -12.56 -15.49 20.28
N LYS A 112 -12.89 -16.58 20.97
CA LYS A 112 -13.90 -16.58 22.04
C LYS A 112 -13.37 -15.91 23.31
N LYS A 113 -14.00 -14.81 23.74
CA LYS A 113 -13.55 -13.94 24.84
C LYS A 113 -13.28 -14.64 26.17
N LYS A 114 -14.08 -15.64 26.57
CA LYS A 114 -14.12 -16.11 27.97
C LYS A 114 -12.93 -16.98 28.43
N LYS A 115 -11.97 -17.36 27.56
CA LYS A 115 -10.90 -18.34 27.89
C LYS A 115 -9.59 -18.15 27.13
N SER A 116 -9.20 -16.90 26.84
CA SER A 116 -8.03 -16.63 25.99
C SER A 116 -7.19 -15.48 26.51
N CYS A 117 -5.87 -15.67 26.57
CA CYS A 117 -4.92 -14.62 26.91
C CYS A 117 -3.93 -14.45 25.75
N PHE A 118 -3.87 -13.24 25.21
CA PHE A 118 -2.92 -12.89 24.15
C PHE A 118 -1.53 -12.65 24.74
N VAL A 119 -0.50 -13.13 24.05
CA VAL A 119 0.88 -12.94 24.48
C VAL A 119 1.60 -12.03 23.49
N PHE A 120 2.23 -10.97 24.02
CA PHE A 120 3.00 -10.01 23.26
C PHE A 120 4.40 -9.83 23.87
N PHE A 121 5.37 -9.44 23.06
CA PHE A 121 6.66 -8.99 23.50
C PHE A 121 6.57 -7.57 24.05
N ASN A 122 7.24 -7.33 25.17
CA ASN A 122 7.43 -5.98 25.67
C ASN A 122 8.45 -5.26 24.78
N ARG A 123 7.96 -4.44 23.83
CA ARG A 123 8.79 -3.59 22.97
C ARG A 123 8.47 -2.14 23.27
N SER A 124 8.98 -1.64 24.39
CA SER A 124 8.61 -0.33 24.95
C SER A 124 8.92 0.86 24.03
N ASN A 125 9.82 0.73 23.02
CA ASN A 125 10.28 1.87 22.21
C ASN A 125 10.20 1.70 20.67
N GLU A 126 9.73 0.57 20.12
CA GLU A 126 9.90 0.26 18.68
C GLU A 126 8.69 0.54 17.78
N PHE A 127 7.56 0.95 18.35
CA PHE A 127 6.28 0.93 17.64
C PHE A 127 5.87 2.23 16.93
N SER A 128 6.76 3.22 16.85
CA SER A 128 6.42 4.58 16.39
C SER A 128 6.81 4.90 14.94
N GLN A 129 7.07 3.91 14.09
CA GLN A 129 7.43 4.21 12.70
C GLN A 129 6.21 4.70 11.91
N LYS A 130 6.25 5.97 11.48
CA LYS A 130 5.25 6.55 10.58
C LYS A 130 5.26 5.82 9.22
N ILE A 131 4.08 5.59 8.65
CA ILE A 131 3.97 5.08 7.29
C ILE A 131 4.38 6.20 6.33
N LEU A 132 5.24 5.86 5.36
CA LEU A 132 5.82 6.85 4.45
C LEU A 132 4.94 6.94 3.21
N ASP A 133 4.79 5.82 2.50
CA ASP A 133 4.03 5.70 1.27
C ASP A 133 3.39 4.30 1.11
N TYR A 134 2.92 3.99 -0.10
CA TYR A 134 2.34 2.69 -0.43
C TYR A 134 3.33 1.52 -0.33
N ASN A 135 4.54 1.68 -0.86
CA ASN A 135 5.53 0.60 -0.84
C ASN A 135 6.02 0.33 0.58
N HIS A 136 6.17 1.37 1.40
CA HIS A 136 6.50 1.25 2.80
C HIS A 136 5.42 0.48 3.56
N LEU A 137 4.13 0.77 3.33
CA LEU A 137 3.03 -0.03 3.88
C LEU A 137 3.17 -1.51 3.51
N LEU A 138 3.37 -1.83 2.22
CA LEU A 138 3.50 -3.21 1.78
C LEU A 138 4.67 -3.92 2.47
N LYS A 139 5.80 -3.23 2.65
CA LYS A 139 6.98 -3.75 3.34
C LYS A 139 6.73 -3.99 4.83
N ILE A 140 6.23 -2.99 5.57
CA ILE A 140 6.01 -3.12 7.02
C ILE A 140 4.87 -4.09 7.34
N SER A 141 3.87 -4.23 6.47
CA SER A 141 2.77 -5.18 6.67
C SER A 141 3.21 -6.65 6.69
N GLN A 142 4.45 -6.94 6.25
CA GLN A 142 5.06 -8.26 6.26
C GLN A 142 5.99 -8.49 7.46
N THR A 143 6.28 -7.46 8.27
CA THR A 143 7.18 -7.60 9.43
C THR A 143 6.42 -8.08 10.65
N ASP A 144 7.06 -8.90 11.48
CA ASP A 144 6.47 -9.38 12.74
C ASP A 144 6.21 -8.21 13.69
N GLU A 145 7.11 -7.22 13.72
CA GLU A 145 7.07 -6.02 14.55
C GLU A 145 5.75 -5.26 14.36
N TRP A 146 5.42 -4.90 13.11
CA TRP A 146 4.25 -4.09 12.82
C TRP A 146 2.96 -4.89 13.00
N ASN A 147 2.95 -6.17 12.58
CA ASN A 147 1.80 -7.05 12.78
C ASN A 147 1.50 -7.27 14.27
N GLU A 148 2.53 -7.50 15.09
CA GLU A 148 2.39 -7.67 16.54
C GLU A 148 1.78 -6.44 17.19
N LYS A 149 2.29 -5.24 16.84
CA LYS A 149 1.73 -3.97 17.29
C LYS A 149 0.24 -3.85 16.96
N LEU A 150 -0.13 -4.14 15.71
CA LEU A 150 -1.49 -4.00 15.25
C LEU A 150 -2.42 -4.99 15.97
N TYR A 151 -2.00 -6.24 16.16
CA TYR A 151 -2.75 -7.20 16.96
C TYR A 151 -2.91 -6.73 18.41
N PHE A 152 -1.87 -6.18 19.01
CA PHE A 152 -1.91 -5.61 20.35
C PHE A 152 -2.91 -4.44 20.44
N ASP A 153 -2.89 -3.52 19.48
CA ASP A 153 -3.82 -2.39 19.43
C ASP A 153 -5.28 -2.86 19.31
N ILE A 154 -5.55 -3.90 18.51
CA ILE A 154 -6.89 -4.50 18.37
C ILE A 154 -7.33 -5.15 19.69
N VAL A 155 -6.46 -5.94 20.31
CA VAL A 155 -6.73 -6.66 21.58
C VAL A 155 -7.03 -5.66 22.70
N ARG A 156 -6.20 -4.62 22.84
CA ARG A 156 -6.41 -3.53 23.79
C ARG A 156 -7.72 -2.79 23.51
N TYR A 157 -8.02 -2.46 22.25
CA TYR A 157 -9.26 -1.77 21.89
C TYR A 157 -10.52 -2.59 22.19
N LYS A 158 -10.46 -3.92 21.99
CA LYS A 158 -11.55 -4.85 22.30
C LYS A 158 -11.67 -5.17 23.80
N ASN A 159 -10.72 -4.74 24.63
CA ASN A 159 -10.63 -5.06 26.05
C ASN A 159 -10.56 -6.59 26.29
N LEU A 160 -9.61 -7.24 25.61
CA LEU A 160 -9.33 -8.67 25.74
C LEU A 160 -8.09 -8.87 26.61
N ASP A 161 -8.03 -9.99 27.33
CA ASP A 161 -6.91 -10.28 28.23
C ASP A 161 -5.61 -10.47 27.47
N TYR A 162 -4.54 -9.80 27.94
CA TYR A 162 -3.21 -9.94 27.38
C TYR A 162 -2.14 -9.88 28.47
N ARG A 163 -0.96 -10.41 28.15
CA ARG A 163 0.24 -10.26 28.99
C ARG A 163 1.47 -10.01 28.13
N PHE A 164 2.41 -9.27 28.71
CA PHE A 164 3.72 -9.07 28.12
C PHE A 164 4.69 -10.15 28.57
N ILE A 165 5.65 -10.46 27.72
CA ILE A 165 6.84 -11.20 28.10
C ILE A 165 8.09 -10.41 27.72
N ASN A 166 9.10 -10.48 28.59
CA ASN A 166 10.42 -9.92 28.31
C ASN A 166 11.19 -10.92 27.45
N ASN A 167 11.87 -10.42 26.43
CA ASN A 167 12.75 -11.24 25.61
C ASN A 167 14.17 -10.70 25.73
N ASN A 168 15.00 -11.39 26.51
CA ASN A 168 16.41 -11.04 26.70
C ASN A 168 17.27 -11.31 25.45
N LYS A 169 16.67 -11.78 24.34
CA LYS A 169 17.37 -12.16 23.09
C LYS A 169 16.82 -11.48 21.83
N ILE A 170 16.30 -10.26 21.92
CA ILE A 170 16.02 -9.49 20.69
C ILE A 170 17.33 -8.83 20.25
N SER A 171 17.97 -9.43 19.25
CA SER A 171 19.11 -8.84 18.56
C SER A 171 18.78 -7.43 18.12
N LYS A 172 19.65 -6.46 18.45
CA LYS A 172 19.63 -5.10 17.88
C LYS A 172 19.34 -5.21 16.39
N ASN A 173 18.35 -4.43 15.90
CA ASN A 173 18.08 -4.29 14.48
C ASN A 173 19.42 -4.15 13.75
N LYS A 174 19.74 -5.11 12.86
CA LYS A 174 20.80 -4.89 11.88
C LYS A 174 20.40 -3.60 11.16
N LYS A 175 21.17 -2.53 11.34
CA LYS A 175 21.11 -1.39 10.43
C LYS A 175 21.17 -2.02 9.04
N ILE A 176 20.16 -1.76 8.23
CA ILE A 176 20.25 -2.09 6.81
C ILE A 176 21.39 -1.21 6.32
N ASP A 177 22.58 -1.79 6.16
CA ASP A 177 23.66 -1.12 5.46
C ASP A 177 23.17 -0.90 4.04
N LEU A 178 22.74 0.34 3.78
CA LEU A 178 22.51 0.85 2.44
C LEU A 178 23.86 1.19 1.79
N ASN A 179 24.85 0.30 1.94
CA ASN A 179 26.08 0.36 1.14
C ASN A 179 25.72 -0.07 -0.28
N VAL A 180 25.14 0.88 -1.01
CA VAL A 180 25.05 0.82 -2.46
C VAL A 180 26.48 0.81 -2.95
N SER A 181 26.94 -0.32 -3.49
CA SER A 181 28.32 -0.46 -3.96
C SER A 181 28.70 0.71 -4.88
N PHE A 182 29.95 1.17 -4.82
CA PHE A 182 30.47 2.24 -5.68
C PHE A 182 30.15 2.01 -7.17
N PHE A 183 30.17 0.75 -7.61
CA PHE A 183 29.77 0.34 -8.96
C PHE A 183 28.31 0.67 -9.31
N LYS A 184 27.36 0.52 -8.38
CA LYS A 184 25.97 0.93 -8.60
C LYS A 184 25.86 2.45 -8.76
N LYS A 185 26.62 3.24 -8.00
CA LYS A 185 26.61 4.71 -8.10
C LYS A 185 27.07 5.20 -9.49
N TYR A 186 28.09 4.54 -10.05
CA TYR A 186 28.62 4.88 -11.38
C TYR A 186 27.70 4.43 -12.53
N THR A 187 27.09 3.24 -12.42
CA THR A 187 26.09 2.79 -13.40
C THR A 187 24.87 3.70 -13.41
N TYR A 188 24.40 4.17 -12.24
CA TYR A 188 23.36 5.20 -12.18
C TYR A 188 23.79 6.51 -12.84
N PHE A 189 25.03 6.95 -12.67
CA PHE A 189 25.52 8.18 -13.29
C PHE A 189 25.57 8.08 -14.83
N LEU A 190 26.05 6.96 -15.38
CA LEU A 190 26.07 6.74 -16.83
C LEU A 190 24.66 6.63 -17.42
N LEU A 191 23.75 5.93 -16.74
CA LEU A 191 22.34 5.90 -17.10
C LEU A 191 21.74 7.31 -17.13
N ARG A 192 22.06 8.18 -16.15
CA ARG A 192 21.61 9.59 -16.13
C ARG A 192 22.05 10.38 -17.36
N ILE A 193 23.27 10.17 -17.85
CA ILE A 193 23.76 10.85 -19.06
C ILE A 193 23.01 10.35 -20.29
N ILE A 194 22.89 9.03 -20.45
CA ILE A 194 22.12 8.41 -21.54
C ILE A 194 20.68 8.93 -21.51
N PHE A 195 20.08 9.01 -20.33
CA PHE A 195 18.73 9.52 -20.11
C PHE A 195 18.58 11.01 -20.40
N PHE A 196 19.56 11.83 -20.03
CA PHE A 196 19.57 13.24 -20.37
C PHE A 196 19.58 13.45 -21.88
N ILE A 197 20.42 12.69 -22.59
CA ILE A 197 20.54 12.71 -24.05
C ILE A 197 19.23 12.22 -24.69
N VAL A 198 18.69 11.08 -24.26
CA VAL A 198 17.40 10.56 -24.73
C VAL A 198 16.29 11.59 -24.51
N ASN A 199 16.23 12.24 -23.34
CA ASN A 199 15.24 13.28 -23.06
C ASN A 199 15.36 14.50 -23.98
N ILE A 200 16.56 14.88 -24.44
CA ILE A 200 16.75 15.97 -25.41
C ILE A 200 16.14 15.60 -26.77
N PHE A 201 16.43 14.39 -27.27
CA PHE A 201 15.89 13.91 -28.54
C PHE A 201 14.37 13.67 -28.47
N VAL A 202 13.91 13.11 -27.35
CA VAL A 202 12.50 12.84 -27.08
C VAL A 202 11.69 14.14 -26.91
N LYS A 203 12.27 15.23 -26.39
CA LYS A 203 11.62 16.55 -26.32
C LYS A 203 11.39 17.20 -27.68
N LYS A 204 12.21 16.87 -28.70
CA LYS A 204 12.08 17.35 -30.09
C LYS A 204 11.03 16.56 -30.88
N ALA A 205 10.78 15.30 -30.52
CA ALA A 205 9.80 14.46 -31.17
C ALA A 205 8.38 14.70 -30.58
N SER A 206 7.42 15.08 -31.43
CA SER A 206 5.97 15.31 -31.18
C SER A 206 5.36 14.80 -29.85
N ARG A 207 4.84 15.75 -29.06
CA ARG A 207 4.42 15.64 -27.64
C ARG A 207 2.99 15.14 -27.42
N LYS A 208 2.47 14.21 -28.23
CA LYS A 208 1.03 13.84 -28.14
C LYS A 208 0.76 12.73 -27.11
N ASN A 209 1.60 11.70 -27.03
CA ASN A 209 1.34 10.53 -26.20
C ASN A 209 2.57 10.16 -25.34
N LEU A 210 2.37 9.91 -24.05
CA LEU A 210 3.39 9.49 -23.10
C LEU A 210 3.31 7.98 -22.86
N ILE A 211 4.41 7.26 -23.06
CA ILE A 211 4.55 5.88 -22.59
C ILE A 211 5.53 5.92 -21.43
N ILE A 212 5.08 5.51 -20.25
CA ILE A 212 5.95 5.33 -19.10
C ILE A 212 5.96 3.87 -18.75
N ASP A 213 7.09 3.29 -19.14
CA ASP A 213 7.58 1.98 -18.78
C ASP A 213 6.62 0.82 -19.05
N THR A 214 7.12 -0.05 -19.89
CA THR A 214 6.51 -1.32 -20.21
C THR A 214 7.62 -2.32 -20.01
N ASN A 215 7.44 -3.33 -19.18
CA ASN A 215 8.31 -4.51 -19.22
C ASN A 215 8.07 -5.30 -20.53
N PHE A 216 7.98 -4.62 -21.67
CA PHE A 216 7.92 -5.22 -22.98
C PHE A 216 9.29 -5.76 -23.33
N GLY A 217 9.32 -6.94 -23.94
CA GLY A 217 10.46 -7.33 -24.75
C GLY A 217 10.62 -6.35 -25.91
N TYR A 218 11.86 -6.11 -26.33
CA TYR A 218 12.27 -5.25 -27.46
C TYR A 218 11.35 -5.32 -28.70
N PHE A 219 10.76 -6.49 -28.97
CA PHE A 219 9.87 -6.75 -30.10
C PHE A 219 8.53 -5.98 -30.09
N PHE A 220 7.92 -5.78 -28.91
CA PHE A 220 6.64 -5.06 -28.81
C PHE A 220 6.82 -3.54 -29.08
N TYR A 221 8.01 -3.01 -28.77
CA TYR A 221 8.36 -1.61 -29.00
C TYR A 221 8.41 -1.24 -30.49
N ARG A 222 8.96 -2.11 -31.34
CA ARG A 222 9.10 -1.84 -32.79
C ARG A 222 7.75 -1.66 -33.49
N LYS A 223 6.72 -2.40 -33.10
CA LYS A 223 5.38 -2.29 -33.70
C LYS A 223 4.62 -1.03 -33.25
N PHE A 224 4.79 -0.59 -32.00
CA PHE A 224 4.12 0.62 -31.50
C PHE A 224 4.78 1.91 -32.00
N LEU A 225 6.11 1.98 -32.03
CA LEU A 225 6.85 3.19 -32.41
C LEU A 225 6.71 3.58 -33.89
N ASN A 226 6.43 2.63 -34.78
CA ASN A 226 6.32 2.88 -36.22
C ASN A 226 5.11 3.74 -36.65
N LYS A 227 4.20 4.11 -35.73
CA LYS A 227 2.98 4.88 -36.12
C LYS A 227 2.64 6.09 -35.25
N ASN A 228 3.32 6.31 -34.13
CA ASN A 228 3.09 7.48 -33.27
C ASN A 228 4.38 7.86 -32.54
N ILE A 229 4.70 9.14 -32.53
CA ILE A 229 5.83 9.66 -31.76
C ILE A 229 5.44 9.62 -30.28
N TYR A 230 5.97 8.63 -29.58
CA TYR A 230 5.78 8.48 -28.14
C TYR A 230 6.96 9.11 -27.42
N THR A 231 6.66 9.90 -26.38
CA THR A 231 7.68 10.34 -25.43
C THR A 231 7.86 9.20 -24.45
N TYR A 232 9.07 8.63 -24.36
CA TYR A 232 9.41 7.72 -23.27
C TYR A 232 9.60 8.59 -22.04
N GLY A 233 8.63 8.56 -21.13
CA GLY A 233 8.82 9.14 -19.82
C GLY A 233 9.69 8.17 -19.04
N LEU A 234 10.96 8.49 -18.90
CA LEU A 234 11.75 7.85 -17.87
C LEU A 234 11.06 8.17 -16.55
N SER A 235 10.79 7.12 -15.77
CA SER A 235 10.23 7.30 -14.44
C SER A 235 11.03 8.39 -13.74
N PHE A 236 10.36 9.38 -13.17
CA PHE A 236 11.01 10.50 -12.49
C PHE A 236 11.74 10.06 -11.20
N ALA A 237 11.94 8.75 -11.04
CA ALA A 237 12.55 8.02 -9.95
C ALA A 237 13.94 8.57 -9.57
N GLU A 238 14.67 9.16 -10.51
CA GLU A 238 16.05 9.59 -10.27
C GLU A 238 16.19 10.78 -9.31
N LYS A 239 15.17 11.63 -9.14
CA LYS A 239 15.28 12.79 -8.23
C LYS A 239 14.76 12.56 -6.82
N ILE A 240 13.98 11.51 -6.58
CA ILE A 240 13.35 11.29 -5.26
C ILE A 240 14.09 10.25 -4.42
N ASN A 241 14.87 9.35 -5.04
CA ASN A 241 15.54 8.27 -4.30
C ASN A 241 16.57 8.73 -3.25
N ASN A 242 17.07 9.96 -3.31
CA ASN A 242 18.00 10.49 -2.31
C ASN A 242 17.35 11.27 -1.15
N PHE A 243 16.02 11.47 -1.14
CA PHE A 243 15.35 12.31 -0.13
C PHE A 243 14.60 11.54 0.96
N TYR A 244 14.61 10.21 0.94
CA TYR A 244 13.98 9.39 1.99
C TYR A 244 14.72 9.39 3.35
N LEU A 245 15.68 10.28 3.57
CA LEU A 245 16.42 10.40 4.83
C LEU A 245 16.08 11.63 5.68
N GLY A 246 15.08 12.43 5.30
CA GLY A 246 14.65 13.58 6.10
C GLY A 246 13.25 14.07 5.78
N VAL A 247 12.23 13.32 6.19
CA VAL A 247 10.85 13.83 6.20
C VAL A 247 10.78 14.96 7.23
N SER A 248 10.50 16.18 6.77
CA SER A 248 10.15 17.29 7.65
C SER A 248 8.91 16.92 8.45
N THR A 249 8.99 17.08 9.78
CA THR A 249 7.87 16.97 10.70
C THR A 249 6.95 18.18 10.52
N ASP A 250 6.17 18.22 9.43
CA ASP A 250 5.00 19.12 9.39
C ASP A 250 3.94 18.57 10.35
N LEU A 251 4.17 18.81 11.64
CA LEU A 251 3.27 18.43 12.71
C LEU A 251 1.93 19.16 12.59
N GLU A 252 1.91 20.32 11.92
CA GLU A 252 0.71 21.13 11.76
C GLU A 252 -0.27 20.50 10.76
N SER A 253 0.20 20.03 9.60
CA SER A 253 -0.65 19.25 8.69
C SER A 253 -1.21 18.00 9.35
N ARG A 254 -0.41 17.31 10.18
CA ARG A 254 -0.88 16.15 10.96
C ARG A 254 -1.93 16.54 11.99
N LYS A 255 -1.72 17.64 12.71
CA LYS A 255 -2.67 18.16 13.69
C LYS A 255 -4.01 18.52 13.03
N LYS A 256 -3.98 19.32 11.96
CA LYS A 256 -5.16 19.67 11.15
C LYS A 256 -5.87 18.44 10.58
N PHE A 257 -5.13 17.40 10.20
CA PHE A 257 -5.70 16.13 9.74
C PHE A 257 -6.43 15.40 10.88
N ILE A 258 -5.82 15.32 12.06
CA ILE A 258 -6.40 14.67 13.25
C ILE A 258 -7.68 15.38 13.69
N GLU A 259 -7.68 16.72 13.65
CA GLU A 259 -8.83 17.57 13.93
C GLU A 259 -9.91 17.38 12.85
N GLY A 260 -9.57 17.53 11.57
CA GLY A 260 -10.53 17.38 10.47
C GLY A 260 -11.20 16.00 10.42
N ILE A 261 -10.54 14.97 10.95
CA ILE A 261 -11.12 13.64 11.16
C ILE A 261 -11.94 13.63 12.46
N HIS A 262 -13.12 14.27 12.39
CA HIS A 262 -14.19 14.11 13.37
C HIS A 262 -15.16 13.04 12.89
N TYR A 263 -15.32 11.98 13.67
CA TYR A 263 -16.32 10.95 13.43
C TYR A 263 -17.50 11.14 14.36
N LYS A 264 -18.73 11.18 13.83
CA LYS A 264 -19.91 10.81 14.62
C LYS A 264 -19.71 9.35 15.02
N ILE A 265 -19.31 9.11 16.26
CA ILE A 265 -19.11 7.77 16.81
C ILE A 265 -20.51 7.16 16.97
N SER A 266 -21.06 6.60 15.91
CA SER A 266 -22.17 5.67 16.02
C SER A 266 -21.57 4.30 16.37
N GLU A 267 -21.75 3.91 17.63
CA GLU A 267 -21.42 2.63 18.29
C GLU A 267 -20.04 2.48 18.94
N LYS A 268 -20.08 2.11 20.23
CA LYS A 268 -18.92 1.68 21.03
C LYS A 268 -18.42 0.32 20.50
N LYS A 269 -17.16 0.26 20.04
CA LYS A 269 -16.36 -0.95 19.69
C LYS A 269 -16.61 -1.62 18.32
N SER A 270 -16.90 -0.87 17.25
CA SER A 270 -16.93 -1.40 15.87
C SER A 270 -15.58 -1.33 15.14
N PHE A 271 -15.42 -2.09 14.05
CA PHE A 271 -14.25 -2.01 13.16
C PHE A 271 -14.01 -0.57 12.67
N SER A 272 -15.08 0.13 12.29
CA SER A 272 -14.98 1.50 11.81
C SER A 272 -14.37 2.42 12.87
N SER A 273 -14.82 2.31 14.12
CA SER A 273 -14.31 3.16 15.22
C SER A 273 -12.84 2.85 15.53
N PHE A 274 -12.44 1.58 15.49
CA PHE A 274 -11.03 1.19 15.62
C PHE A 274 -10.18 1.73 14.46
N PHE A 275 -10.61 1.50 13.22
CA PHE A 275 -9.90 1.95 12.02
C PHE A 275 -9.64 3.46 12.05
N ASN A 276 -10.65 4.23 12.46
CA ASN A 276 -10.58 5.67 12.60
C ASN A 276 -9.53 6.13 13.61
N LYS A 277 -9.35 5.37 14.71
CA LYS A 277 -8.36 5.66 15.74
C LYS A 277 -6.93 5.48 15.19
N ILE A 278 -6.68 4.38 14.49
CA ILE A 278 -5.33 4.08 13.97
C ILE A 278 -4.98 4.90 12.73
N LEU A 279 -5.95 5.23 11.88
CA LEU A 279 -5.75 6.01 10.65
C LEU A 279 -5.09 7.36 10.93
N LYS A 280 -5.44 8.01 12.04
CA LYS A 280 -4.88 9.30 12.46
C LYS A 280 -3.35 9.27 12.53
N ASN A 281 -2.80 8.16 13.03
CA ASN A 281 -1.36 7.99 13.21
C ASN A 281 -0.69 7.38 11.99
N ASP A 282 -1.37 6.45 11.32
CA ASP A 282 -0.81 5.66 10.23
C ASP A 282 -0.97 6.30 8.85
N PHE A 283 -1.70 7.41 8.71
CA PHE A 283 -1.89 8.05 7.40
C PHE A 283 -0.53 8.45 6.78
N PRO A 284 -0.28 8.20 5.49
CA PRO A 284 1.08 8.27 4.93
C PRO A 284 1.58 9.69 4.82
N THR A 285 2.87 9.87 5.12
CA THR A 285 3.47 11.20 5.08
C THR A 285 3.54 11.78 3.67
N VAL A 286 3.64 10.95 2.62
CA VAL A 286 3.64 11.44 1.23
C VAL A 286 2.36 12.15 0.80
N TYR A 287 1.22 11.85 1.42
CA TYR A 287 -0.06 12.47 1.08
C TYR A 287 -0.46 13.59 2.05
N LEU A 288 0.37 13.83 3.07
CA LEU A 288 0.13 14.82 4.11
C LEU A 288 1.36 15.71 4.28
N GLU A 289 2.31 15.36 5.14
CA GLU A 289 3.47 16.21 5.45
C GLU A 289 4.33 16.55 4.22
N ASN A 290 4.52 15.60 3.30
CA ASN A 290 5.37 15.76 2.12
C ASN A 290 4.59 16.08 0.84
N TYR A 291 3.28 16.33 0.95
CA TYR A 291 2.42 16.53 -0.21
C TYR A 291 2.89 17.70 -1.08
N ASN A 292 3.15 18.86 -0.47
CA ASN A 292 3.53 20.07 -1.20
C ASN A 292 4.85 19.91 -1.96
N TYR A 293 5.80 19.16 -1.40
CA TYR A 293 7.06 18.85 -2.06
C TYR A 293 6.85 18.01 -3.33
N LEU A 294 6.06 16.95 -3.24
CA LEU A 294 5.76 16.06 -4.36
C LEU A 294 4.78 16.67 -5.38
N ASN A 295 3.91 17.56 -4.90
CA ASN A 295 2.97 18.31 -5.72
C ASN A 295 3.60 19.58 -6.34
N ASN A 296 4.87 19.88 -6.07
CA ASN A 296 5.57 21.03 -6.64
C ASN A 296 5.64 20.88 -8.19
N PRO A 297 5.42 21.93 -9.00
CA PRO A 297 5.36 21.83 -10.45
C PRO A 297 6.76 21.81 -11.07
N ILE A 298 7.63 20.89 -10.63
CA ILE A 298 8.94 20.69 -11.26
C ILE A 298 8.76 20.25 -12.73
N CYS A 299 7.65 19.58 -13.06
CA CYS A 299 7.22 19.34 -14.44
C CYS A 299 6.20 20.39 -14.89
N LYS A 300 6.69 21.57 -15.24
CA LYS A 300 5.91 22.58 -15.96
C LYS A 300 5.66 22.13 -17.42
N LYS A 301 4.38 22.18 -17.81
CA LYS A 301 3.83 22.46 -19.17
C LYS A 301 3.57 21.33 -20.19
N THR A 302 4.03 20.09 -20.04
CA THR A 302 3.76 19.08 -21.10
C THR A 302 2.41 18.39 -20.89
N GLN A 303 1.34 18.86 -21.54
CA GLN A 303 0.06 18.15 -21.51
C GLN A 303 0.03 17.04 -22.56
N TYR A 304 -0.15 15.80 -22.11
CA TYR A 304 -0.28 14.64 -22.97
C TYR A 304 -1.74 14.37 -23.33
N LYS A 305 -2.00 13.92 -24.57
CA LYS A 305 -3.32 13.44 -25.00
C LYS A 305 -3.66 12.09 -24.38
N SER A 306 -2.65 11.22 -24.26
CA SER A 306 -2.77 9.97 -23.54
C SER A 306 -1.50 9.59 -22.78
N ILE A 307 -1.67 8.81 -21.71
CA ILE A 307 -0.63 8.15 -20.94
C ILE A 307 -0.87 6.65 -21.03
N THR A 308 0.17 5.90 -21.35
CA THR A 308 0.17 4.44 -21.28
C THR A 308 1.15 4.00 -20.22
N THR A 309 0.69 3.14 -19.30
CA THR A 309 1.51 2.60 -18.20
C THR A 309 1.17 1.13 -17.98
N SER A 310 2.14 0.39 -17.46
CA SER A 310 1.95 -1.02 -17.16
C SER A 310 1.89 -1.30 -15.65
N PHE A 311 2.79 -0.68 -14.85
CA PHE A 311 2.82 -0.88 -13.38
C PHE A 311 3.33 0.30 -12.57
N MET A 312 4.05 1.24 -13.19
CA MET A 312 4.61 2.40 -12.47
C MET A 312 3.54 3.27 -11.78
N HIS A 313 2.30 3.22 -12.24
CA HIS A 313 1.16 3.84 -11.56
C HIS A 313 0.89 3.28 -10.15
N PHE A 314 1.46 2.12 -9.77
CA PHE A 314 1.47 1.60 -8.40
C PHE A 314 2.76 1.89 -7.63
N GLN A 315 3.93 1.77 -8.26
CA GLN A 315 5.21 1.78 -7.54
C GLN A 315 5.86 3.16 -7.39
N SER A 316 5.74 4.03 -8.38
CA SER A 316 6.48 5.28 -8.41
C SER A 316 5.65 6.42 -7.84
N ILE A 317 6.08 6.95 -6.68
CA ILE A 317 5.38 8.06 -6.02
C ILE A 317 5.42 9.33 -6.87
N SER A 318 6.56 9.67 -7.48
CA SER A 318 6.69 10.81 -8.39
C SER A 318 5.70 10.69 -9.55
N ASP A 319 5.69 9.52 -10.19
CA ASP A 319 4.88 9.33 -11.38
C ASP A 319 3.40 9.37 -11.02
N LYS A 320 3.00 8.84 -9.84
CA LYS A 320 1.62 8.98 -9.34
C LYS A 320 1.15 10.42 -9.23
N PHE A 321 1.96 11.30 -8.65
CA PHE A 321 1.62 12.73 -8.51
C PHE A 321 1.50 13.40 -9.88
N GLN A 322 2.36 13.06 -10.84
CA GLN A 322 2.29 13.60 -12.19
C GLN A 322 1.07 13.09 -12.96
N TYR A 323 0.80 11.78 -12.91
CA TYR A 323 -0.37 11.17 -13.52
C TYR A 323 -1.66 11.77 -12.99
N ALA A 324 -1.75 11.95 -11.68
CA ALA A 324 -2.93 12.53 -11.06
C ALA A 324 -3.22 13.94 -11.63
N LYS A 325 -2.18 14.75 -11.88
CA LYS A 325 -2.32 16.06 -12.55
C LYS A 325 -2.77 15.95 -14.01
N HIS A 326 -2.18 15.05 -14.80
CA HIS A 326 -2.58 14.86 -16.20
C HIS A 326 -4.02 14.32 -16.33
N ILE A 327 -4.43 13.42 -15.44
CA ILE A 327 -5.76 12.81 -15.45
C ILE A 327 -6.86 13.83 -15.11
N ILE A 328 -6.56 14.84 -14.28
CA ILE A 328 -7.46 15.98 -14.08
C ILE A 328 -7.63 16.75 -15.40
N ASN A 329 -6.56 16.89 -16.19
CA ASN A 329 -6.55 17.63 -17.46
C ASN A 329 -7.07 16.81 -18.65
N LYS A 330 -7.99 15.87 -18.40
CA LYS A 330 -8.67 15.01 -19.41
C LYS A 330 -7.74 14.14 -20.26
N THR A 331 -6.49 13.89 -19.84
CA THR A 331 -5.60 12.95 -20.50
C THR A 331 -6.17 11.53 -20.43
N LYS A 332 -6.17 10.79 -21.55
CA LYS A 332 -6.61 9.40 -21.60
C LYS A 332 -5.57 8.49 -20.95
N LEU A 333 -5.96 7.64 -20.02
CA LEU A 333 -5.10 6.65 -19.39
C LEU A 333 -5.34 5.26 -20.00
N PHE A 334 -4.28 4.63 -20.47
CA PHE A 334 -4.28 3.24 -20.92
C PHE A 334 -3.39 2.43 -19.98
N ILE A 335 -3.93 1.33 -19.47
CA ILE A 335 -3.19 0.41 -18.63
C ILE A 335 -2.91 -0.87 -19.42
N LEU A 336 -1.69 -1.37 -19.32
CA LEU A 336 -1.26 -2.61 -19.92
C LEU A 336 -1.00 -3.61 -18.79
N GLU A 337 -1.65 -4.75 -18.82
CA GLU A 337 -1.40 -5.80 -17.84
C GLU A 337 0.01 -6.38 -18.00
N HIS A 338 0.64 -6.76 -16.89
CA HIS A 338 1.96 -7.39 -16.89
C HIS A 338 1.84 -8.90 -16.88
N GLY A 339 1.91 -9.52 -18.07
CA GLY A 339 1.92 -10.97 -18.22
C GLY A 339 0.75 -11.68 -17.54
N GLY A 340 0.78 -13.02 -17.52
CA GLY A 340 -0.27 -13.84 -16.93
C GLY A 340 -1.45 -14.08 -17.87
N SER A 341 -1.58 -15.32 -18.33
CA SER A 341 -2.71 -15.73 -19.19
C SER A 341 -4.01 -15.98 -18.40
N LEU A 342 -3.99 -15.80 -17.08
CA LEU A 342 -5.13 -16.05 -16.19
C LEU A 342 -5.73 -14.73 -15.70
N PRO A 343 -7.05 -14.55 -15.82
CA PRO A 343 -7.72 -13.37 -15.31
C PRO A 343 -7.61 -13.29 -13.79
N ALA A 344 -7.04 -12.20 -13.29
CA ALA A 344 -6.99 -11.96 -11.87
C ALA A 344 -8.40 -11.65 -11.34
N PHE A 345 -8.95 -12.56 -10.53
CA PHE A 345 -10.27 -12.35 -9.93
C PHE A 345 -10.17 -11.33 -8.79
N LYS A 346 -10.87 -10.19 -8.92
CA LYS A 346 -10.99 -9.16 -7.88
C LYS A 346 -9.69 -8.45 -7.49
N GLU A 347 -8.69 -8.47 -8.37
CA GLU A 347 -7.40 -7.84 -8.14
C GLU A 347 -7.53 -6.35 -7.79
N ILE A 348 -6.99 -5.96 -6.63
CA ILE A 348 -6.98 -4.60 -6.09
C ILE A 348 -8.34 -3.89 -6.28
N PHE A 349 -9.43 -4.62 -6.05
CA PHE A 349 -10.80 -4.09 -6.17
C PHE A 349 -11.18 -3.53 -7.56
N ASN A 350 -10.53 -4.02 -8.62
CA ASN A 350 -10.63 -3.55 -10.00
C ASN A 350 -10.25 -2.05 -10.12
N PHE A 351 -9.22 -1.64 -9.37
CA PHE A 351 -8.76 -0.27 -9.32
C PHE A 351 -8.34 0.24 -10.71
N GLU A 352 -7.55 -0.54 -11.45
CA GLU A 352 -7.06 -0.17 -12.77
C GLU A 352 -8.21 0.08 -13.75
N GLU A 353 -9.23 -0.78 -13.75
CA GLU A 353 -10.43 -0.58 -14.56
C GLU A 353 -11.21 0.66 -14.12
N MET A 354 -11.15 1.05 -12.84
CA MET A 354 -11.79 2.28 -12.39
C MET A 354 -11.10 3.52 -12.99
N ILE A 355 -9.78 3.59 -12.97
CA ILE A 355 -9.02 4.78 -13.37
C ILE A 355 -8.72 4.87 -14.87
N ALA A 356 -8.56 3.73 -15.54
CA ALA A 356 -8.19 3.69 -16.95
C ALA A 356 -9.38 3.96 -17.88
N ASN A 357 -9.07 4.51 -19.05
CA ASN A 357 -9.98 4.56 -20.18
C ASN A 357 -10.11 3.17 -20.83
N LYS A 358 -8.99 2.44 -20.98
CA LYS A 358 -8.95 1.03 -21.37
C LYS A 358 -7.80 0.31 -20.64
N LYS A 359 -8.01 -0.95 -20.28
CA LYS A 359 -6.98 -1.88 -19.81
C LYS A 359 -6.76 -2.93 -20.89
N PHE A 360 -5.52 -3.18 -21.30
CA PHE A 360 -5.20 -4.24 -22.26
C PHE A 360 -4.71 -5.46 -21.48
N THR A 361 -5.28 -6.62 -21.79
CA THR A 361 -5.13 -7.88 -21.05
C THR A 361 -4.70 -9.02 -21.97
N PHE A 362 -3.96 -9.99 -21.46
CA PHE A 362 -3.53 -11.16 -22.25
C PHE A 362 -4.61 -12.26 -22.36
N TYR A 363 -5.66 -12.18 -21.55
CA TYR A 363 -6.81 -13.09 -21.57
C TYR A 363 -8.04 -12.46 -22.23
N LYS A 364 -9.09 -13.29 -22.43
CA LYS A 364 -10.38 -12.85 -22.96
C LYS A 364 -11.00 -11.78 -22.03
N PRO A 365 -11.26 -10.55 -22.51
CA PRO A 365 -11.83 -9.49 -21.69
C PRO A 365 -13.09 -9.92 -20.93
N ILE A 366 -13.12 -9.70 -19.63
CA ILE A 366 -14.24 -10.04 -18.73
C ILE A 366 -14.97 -8.76 -18.30
N LEU A 367 -14.25 -7.63 -18.23
CA LEU A 367 -14.81 -6.32 -17.88
C LEU A 367 -14.90 -5.40 -19.10
N LYS A 368 -15.89 -4.49 -19.12
CA LYS A 368 -16.18 -3.59 -20.26
C LYS A 368 -14.98 -2.77 -20.76
N LYS A 369 -14.07 -2.39 -19.85
CA LYS A 369 -12.89 -1.59 -20.15
C LYS A 369 -11.66 -2.42 -20.57
N GLN A 370 -11.75 -3.74 -20.47
CA GLN A 370 -10.68 -4.64 -20.89
C GLN A 370 -10.71 -4.83 -22.41
N LYS A 371 -9.52 -4.92 -23.01
CA LYS A 371 -9.29 -5.18 -24.44
C LYS A 371 -8.15 -6.17 -24.58
N LYS A 372 -8.22 -7.00 -25.62
CA LYS A 372 -7.11 -7.86 -26.00
C LYS A 372 -6.16 -7.10 -26.92
#